data_AF-A0A3G2II99-F1
#
_entry.id   AF-A0A3G2II99-F1
#
_cell.length_a   1.000
_cell.length_b   1.000
_cell.length_c   1.000
_cell.angle_alpha   90.00
_cell.angle_beta   90.00
_cell.angle_gamma   90.00
#
_symmetry.space_group_name_H-M   'P 1'
#
loop_
_entity.id
_entity.type
_entity.pdbx_description
1 polymer ?
#
loop_
_entity_poly.entity_id
_entity_poly.type
_entity_poly.pdbx_seq_one_letter_code
_entity_poly.pdbx_strand_id
1 'polypeptide(L)'
;MNISQPVTPSGINATITLDDLRCLEHLLRVGQFAGDLLEHQECTVLSQPPAQQTQLASLLFLMTTQLDGVVERCHMSWMTTEKNQ
;
A
#
# COMPACT_ATOMS: atom_id res chain seq x y z
N MET A 1 -28.47 -21.66 33.43
CA MET A 1 -28.37 -21.04 32.10
C MET A 1 -27.12 -20.19 32.08
N ASN A 2 -26.08 -20.65 31.40
CA ASN A 2 -24.89 -19.84 31.16
C ASN A 2 -25.13 -19.10 29.84
N ILE A 3 -25.33 -17.79 29.93
CA ILE A 3 -25.51 -16.95 28.75
C ILE A 3 -24.10 -16.62 28.27
N SER A 4 -23.57 -17.45 27.38
CA SER A 4 -22.33 -17.15 26.67
C SER A 4 -22.55 -15.84 25.90
N GLN A 5 -22.05 -14.74 26.45
CA GLN A 5 -21.98 -13.49 25.70
C GLN A 5 -21.02 -13.70 24.53
N PRO A 6 -21.34 -13.20 23.32
CA PRO A 6 -20.36 -13.14 22.26
C PRO A 6 -19.26 -12.18 22.72
N VAL A 7 -18.09 -12.73 23.02
CA VAL A 7 -16.85 -11.95 23.13
C VAL A 7 -16.64 -11.30 21.77
N THR A 8 -17.04 -10.04 21.66
CA THR A 8 -16.64 -9.18 20.55
C THR A 8 -15.12 -9.15 20.56
N PRO A 9 -14.44 -9.38 19.43
CA PRO A 9 -13.00 -9.20 19.39
C PRO A 9 -12.76 -7.71 19.66
N SER A 10 -12.21 -7.40 20.83
CA SER A 10 -11.62 -6.10 21.17
C SER A 10 -10.32 -5.90 20.38
N GLY A 11 -10.40 -6.10 19.08
CA GLY A 11 -9.40 -5.73 18.10
C GLY A 11 -9.92 -4.47 17.45
N ILE A 12 -9.58 -3.34 18.06
CA ILE A 12 -9.31 -2.09 17.35
C ILE A 12 -8.98 -2.36 15.87
N ASN A 13 -9.98 -2.19 15.00
CA ASN A 13 -9.90 -2.50 13.58
C ASN A 13 -9.72 -1.19 12.84
N ALA A 14 -8.49 -0.93 12.39
CA ALA A 14 -8.27 0.15 11.45
C ALA A 14 -9.06 -0.13 10.16
N THR A 15 -9.92 0.79 9.74
CA THR A 15 -10.86 0.52 8.64
C THR A 15 -10.18 0.79 7.30
N ILE A 16 -9.85 -0.28 6.57
CA ILE A 16 -9.39 -0.20 5.19
C ILE A 16 -10.61 -0.16 4.27
N THR A 17 -10.70 0.86 3.41
CA THR A 17 -11.82 1.01 2.47
C THR A 17 -11.61 0.19 1.19
N LEU A 18 -12.68 0.01 0.40
CA LEU A 18 -12.57 -0.65 -0.91
C LEU A 18 -11.65 0.13 -1.87
N ASP A 19 -11.65 1.46 -1.80
CA ASP A 19 -10.77 2.28 -2.63
C ASP A 19 -9.31 2.17 -2.19
N ASP A 20 -9.05 2.01 -0.89
CA ASP A 20 -7.70 1.69 -0.39
C ASP A 20 -7.22 0.33 -0.92
N LEU A 21 -8.09 -0.70 -0.91
CA LEU A 21 -7.75 -2.01 -1.45
C LEU A 21 -7.45 -1.95 -2.95
N ARG A 22 -8.23 -1.21 -3.73
CA ARG A 22 -7.97 -1.00 -5.17
C ARG A 22 -6.66 -0.23 -5.40
N CYS A 23 -6.38 0.77 -4.58
CA CYS A 23 -5.13 1.51 -4.63
C CYS A 23 -3.95 0.57 -4.36
N LEU A 24 -4.00 -0.22 -3.28
CA LEU A 24 -2.96 -1.18 -2.93
C LEU A 24 -2.75 -2.25 -4.00
N GLU A 25 -3.83 -2.77 -4.59
CA GLU A 25 -3.73 -3.70 -5.72
C GLU A 25 -3.04 -3.06 -6.92
N HIS A 26 -3.37 -1.81 -7.23
CA HIS A 26 -2.71 -1.08 -8.31
C HIS A 26 -1.23 -0.87 -8.03
N LEU A 27 -0.87 -0.45 -6.81
CA LEU A 27 0.51 -0.27 -6.38
C LEU A 27 1.30 -1.58 -6.48
N LEU A 28 0.72 -2.70 -6.08
CA LEU A 28 1.35 -4.00 -6.21
C LEU A 28 1.65 -4.36 -7.67
N ARG A 29 0.70 -4.12 -8.58
CA ARG A 29 0.88 -4.37 -10.02
C ARG A 29 1.95 -3.46 -10.63
N VAL A 30 2.00 -2.18 -10.24
CA VAL A 30 3.05 -1.26 -10.69
C VAL A 30 4.43 -1.68 -10.17
N GLY A 31 4.50 -2.15 -8.92
CA GLY A 31 5.73 -2.68 -8.33
C GLY A 31 6.23 -3.93 -9.07
N GLN A 32 5.35 -4.86 -9.41
CA GLN A 32 5.67 -6.03 -10.24
C GLN A 32 6.19 -5.61 -11.61
N PHE A 33 5.50 -4.69 -12.29
CA PHE A 33 5.94 -4.16 -13.58
C PHE A 33 7.34 -3.50 -13.49
N ALA A 34 7.60 -2.71 -12.45
CA ALA A 34 8.91 -2.09 -12.24
C ALA A 34 10.01 -3.13 -11.96
N GLY A 35 9.68 -4.20 -11.22
CA GLY A 35 10.58 -5.33 -10.97
C GLY A 35 10.89 -6.12 -12.24
N ASP A 36 9.88 -6.48 -13.02
CA ASP A 36 10.05 -7.16 -14.31
C ASP A 36 10.91 -6.32 -15.26
N LEU A 37 10.67 -5.00 -15.29
CA LEU A 37 11.48 -4.08 -16.08
C LEU A 37 12.94 -4.07 -15.65
N LEU A 38 13.22 -4.15 -14.33
CA LEU A 38 14.58 -4.22 -13.80
C LEU A 38 15.25 -5.59 -14.06
N GLU A 39 14.51 -6.70 -13.93
CA GLU A 39 15.01 -8.05 -14.19
C GLU A 39 15.36 -8.26 -15.67
N HIS A 40 14.52 -7.77 -16.59
CA HIS A 40 14.83 -7.78 -18.02
C HIS A 40 16.02 -6.87 -18.37
N GLN A 41 16.29 -5.84 -17.54
CA GLN A 41 17.39 -4.88 -17.74
C GLN A 41 18.74 -5.38 -17.22
N GLU A 42 18.77 -6.25 -16.21
CA GLU A 42 19.99 -6.92 -15.69
C GLU A 42 20.66 -7.83 -16.74
N CYS A 43 19.96 -8.22 -17.81
CA CYS A 43 20.58 -8.90 -18.96
C CYS A 43 21.32 -7.94 -19.91
N THR A 44 21.14 -6.62 -19.74
CA THR A 44 21.58 -5.54 -20.66
C THR A 44 22.35 -4.41 -19.94
N VAL A 45 23.08 -4.75 -18.87
CA VAL A 45 23.70 -3.86 -17.84
C VAL A 45 24.55 -2.69 -18.37
N LEU A 46 24.94 -2.64 -19.65
CA LEU A 46 25.96 -1.71 -20.13
C LEU A 46 25.52 -0.29 -20.51
N SER A 47 24.23 0.03 -20.61
CA SER A 47 23.78 1.43 -20.81
C SER A 47 22.27 1.56 -20.65
N GLN A 48 21.80 1.79 -19.43
CA GLN A 48 20.43 2.28 -19.28
C GLN A 48 20.39 3.76 -19.71
N PRO A 49 19.44 4.18 -20.56
CA PRO A 49 19.24 5.59 -20.83
C PRO A 49 18.87 6.29 -19.52
N PRO A 50 19.49 7.44 -19.17
CA PRO A 50 19.19 8.19 -17.95
C PRO A 50 17.69 8.47 -17.74
N ALA A 51 16.93 8.57 -18.84
CA ALA A 51 15.48 8.75 -18.84
C ALA A 51 14.72 7.56 -18.20
N GLN A 52 15.13 6.31 -18.44
CA GLN A 52 14.44 5.13 -17.90
C GLN A 52 14.69 4.96 -16.39
N GLN A 53 15.90 5.25 -15.92
CA GLN A 53 16.21 5.29 -14.48
C GLN A 53 15.39 6.37 -13.77
N THR A 54 15.30 7.55 -14.38
CA THR A 54 14.48 8.66 -13.86
C THR A 54 13.00 8.28 -13.81
N GLN A 55 12.48 7.55 -14.80
CA GLN A 55 11.10 7.06 -14.81
C GLN A 55 10.84 6.02 -13.71
N LEU A 56 11.73 5.05 -13.52
CA LEU A 56 11.61 4.07 -12.43
C LEU A 56 11.65 4.74 -11.06
N ALA A 57 12.55 5.70 -10.85
CA ALA A 57 12.62 6.49 -9.62
C ALA A 57 11.33 7.28 -9.38
N SER A 58 10.76 7.87 -10.44
CA SER A 58 9.49 8.60 -10.38
C SER A 58 8.31 7.68 -10.04
N LEU A 59 8.27 6.47 -10.62
CA LEU A 59 7.25 5.46 -10.33
C LEU A 59 7.34 4.98 -8.88
N LEU A 60 8.55 4.69 -8.39
CA LEU A 60 8.78 4.31 -6.99
C LEU A 60 8.33 5.42 -6.04
N PHE A 61 8.71 6.67 -6.31
CA PHE A 61 8.27 7.81 -5.51
C PHE A 61 6.74 7.91 -5.46
N LEU A 62 6.08 7.86 -6.63
CA LEU A 62 4.61 7.91 -6.71
C LEU A 62 3.95 6.75 -5.95
N MET A 63 4.52 5.54 -6.02
CA MET A 63 4.00 4.40 -5.27
C MET A 63 4.11 4.62 -3.76
N THR A 64 5.24 5.15 -3.28
CA THR A 64 5.44 5.44 -1.86
C THR A 64 4.50 6.53 -1.35
N THR A 65 4.26 7.59 -2.13
CA THR A 65 3.31 8.66 -1.76
C THR A 65 1.88 8.14 -1.66
N GLN A 66 1.46 7.27 -2.59
CA GLN A 66 0.11 6.69 -2.55
C GLN A 66 -0.06 5.73 -1.37
N LEU A 67 0.97 4.94 -1.04
CA LEU A 67 0.95 4.07 0.13
C LEU A 67 0.83 4.87 1.43
N ASP A 68 1.58 5.97 1.55
CA ASP A 68 1.54 6.85 2.72
C ASP A 68 0.13 7.43 2.95
N GLY A 69 -0.56 7.81 1.87
CA GLY A 69 -1.95 8.26 1.96
C GLY A 69 -2.93 7.18 2.45
N VAL A 70 -2.72 5.90 2.09
CA VAL A 70 -3.53 4.78 2.63
C VAL A 70 -3.24 4.59 4.12
N VAL A 71 -1.97 4.65 4.53
CA VAL A 71 -1.55 4.54 5.93
C VAL A 71 -2.15 5.68 6.77
N GLU A 72 -2.12 6.90 6.26
CA GLU A 72 -2.68 8.07 6.96
C GLU A 72 -4.19 7.93 7.16
N ARG A 73 -4.95 7.50 6.14
CA ARG A 73 -6.40 7.27 6.27
C ARG A 73 -6.72 6.17 7.28
N CYS A 74 -5.95 5.09 7.25
CA CYS A 74 -6.05 3.99 8.20
C CYS A 74 -5.81 4.47 9.64
N HIS A 75 -4.77 5.28 9.83
CA HIS A 75 -4.43 5.91 11.11
C HIS A 75 -5.52 6.90 11.59
N MET A 76 -6.06 7.72 10.69
CA MET A 76 -7.12 8.68 11.04
C MET A 76 -8.44 7.96 11.38
N SER A 77 -8.78 6.92 10.63
CA SER A 77 -9.95 6.06 10.92
C SER A 77 -9.83 5.40 12.29
N TRP A 78 -8.64 4.91 12.61
CA TRP A 78 -8.33 4.38 13.94
C TRP A 78 -8.52 5.43 15.04
N MET A 79 -7.86 6.59 14.91
CA MET A 79 -7.89 7.66 15.92
C MET A 79 -9.31 8.23 16.12
N THR A 80 -10.13 8.20 15.07
CA THR A 80 -11.54 8.60 15.14
C THR A 80 -12.38 7.57 15.88
N THR A 81 -12.09 6.28 15.71
CA THR A 81 -12.75 5.18 16.44
C THR A 81 -12.41 5.24 17.94
N GLU A 82 -11.15 5.49 18.30
CA GLU A 82 -10.72 5.57 19.71
C GLU A 82 -11.31 6.76 20.47
N LYS A 83 -11.58 7.89 19.81
CA LYS A 83 -12.16 9.09 20.44
C LYS A 83 -13.66 9.00 20.70
N ASN A 84 -14.35 8.05 20.08
CA ASN A 84 -15.80 7.87 20.19
C ASN A 84 -16.20 6.75 21.16
N GLN A 85 -15.28 6.31 22.03
CA GLN A 85 -15.47 5.29 23.06
C GLN A 85 -15.32 5.90 24.46
#